data_AF-A0A959XT35-F1
#
_entry.id   AF-A0A959XT35-F1
#
_cell.length_a   1.000
_cell.length_b   1.000
_cell.length_c   1.000
_cell.angle_alpha   90.00
_cell.angle_beta   90.00
_cell.angle_gamma   90.00
#
_symmetry.space_group_name_H-M   'P 1'
#
loop_
_entity.id
_entity.type
_entity.pdbx_description
1 polymer ?
#
loop_
_entity_poly.entity_id
_entity_poly.type
_entity_poly.pdbx_seq_one_letter_code
_entity_poly.pdbx_strand_id
1 'polypeptide(L)'
;MKRLFIPLLALIACAGQCQVEFNGPIELTGDEAVRRVDGLAAPISGDAALTVEGALIGTSNWAEASLNGNDLVLDPAVPLTAYRAGLLLRFIAPGNAFDSLFVNVEGLSSFPLLRPDGIAPVRGQIRDGALCEVLFANDRWILMNASESGCPIGTTRVHERLCVETVGMDSMLFFPAAERCADMGARLCNWGEFHWACTQFGTELNGMLDSWEWVDEGANHAHSTVNVGFGNCNAERSSTPPITFARSRCCFDPR
;
A
#
# COMPACT_ATOMS: atom_id res chain seq x y z
N MET A 1 53.74 40.70 -33.96
CA MET A 1 52.77 40.45 -32.86
C MET A 1 51.30 40.53 -33.32
N LYS A 2 50.91 39.99 -34.49
CA LYS A 2 49.52 40.08 -35.01
C LYS A 2 48.91 38.73 -35.47
N ARG A 3 49.52 37.59 -35.11
CA ARG A 3 49.08 36.25 -35.58
C ARG A 3 48.52 35.32 -34.50
N LEU A 4 48.32 35.80 -33.27
CA LEU A 4 47.86 34.98 -32.14
C LEU A 4 46.41 35.23 -31.70
N PHE A 5 45.67 36.17 -32.32
CA PHE A 5 44.31 36.53 -31.89
C PHE A 5 43.18 35.82 -32.64
N ILE A 6 43.47 35.12 -33.74
CA ILE A 6 42.44 34.46 -34.57
C ILE A 6 41.97 33.09 -34.02
N PRO A 7 42.79 32.23 -33.38
CA PRO A 7 42.27 30.98 -32.83
C PRO A 7 41.48 31.17 -31.52
N LEU A 8 41.60 32.33 -30.85
CA LEU A 8 40.89 32.60 -29.60
C LEU A 8 39.43 33.01 -29.82
N LEU A 9 39.10 33.67 -30.94
CA LEU A 9 37.71 34.02 -31.27
C LEU A 9 36.89 32.83 -31.80
N ALA A 10 37.54 31.84 -32.41
CA ALA A 10 36.86 30.64 -32.91
C ALA A 10 36.46 29.67 -31.78
N LEU A 11 37.08 29.75 -30.60
CA LEU A 11 36.72 28.91 -29.44
C LEU A 11 35.49 29.45 -28.67
N ILE A 12 35.17 30.74 -28.79
CA ILE A 12 34.03 31.36 -28.07
C ILE A 12 32.69 31.09 -28.77
N ALA A 13 32.71 30.66 -30.03
CA ALA A 13 31.49 30.38 -30.80
C ALA A 13 30.82 29.02 -30.52
N CYS A 14 31.38 28.17 -29.64
CA CYS A 14 31.00 26.75 -29.57
C CYS A 14 30.09 26.30 -28.41
N ALA A 15 29.51 27.18 -27.59
CA ALA A 15 28.58 26.71 -26.54
C ALA A 15 27.56 27.74 -26.05
N GLY A 16 27.16 28.70 -26.89
CA GLY A 16 26.01 29.55 -26.57
C GLY A 16 24.74 28.71 -26.63
N GLN A 17 24.25 28.21 -25.49
CA GLN A 17 22.90 27.70 -25.38
C GLN A 17 21.95 28.88 -25.56
N CYS A 18 21.48 29.12 -26.78
CA CYS A 18 20.38 30.05 -27.02
C CYS A 18 19.10 29.40 -26.50
N GLN A 19 18.67 29.78 -25.31
CA GLN A 19 17.33 29.46 -24.82
C GLN A 19 16.35 30.47 -25.41
N VAL A 20 15.30 29.98 -26.05
CA VAL A 20 14.19 30.82 -26.53
C VAL A 20 13.06 30.70 -25.52
N GLU A 21 12.77 31.79 -24.82
CA GLU A 21 11.63 31.88 -23.91
C GLU A 21 10.39 32.31 -24.68
N PHE A 22 9.29 31.59 -24.47
CA PHE A 22 7.98 31.91 -25.02
C PHE A 22 7.02 32.21 -23.86
N ASN A 23 6.42 33.40 -23.88
CA ASN A 23 5.41 33.81 -22.89
C ASN A 23 3.99 33.45 -23.35
N GLY A 24 3.82 32.26 -23.91
CA GLY A 24 2.54 31.80 -24.44
C GLY A 24 2.55 30.34 -24.89
N PRO A 25 1.38 29.76 -25.18
CA PRO A 25 1.28 28.42 -25.69
C PRO A 25 1.96 28.32 -27.07
N ILE A 26 2.69 27.22 -27.28
CA ILE A 26 3.26 26.89 -28.59
C ILE A 26 2.16 26.20 -29.42
N GLU A 27 1.69 26.88 -30.46
CA GLU A 27 0.75 26.31 -31.43
C GLU A 27 1.52 25.89 -32.69
N LEU A 28 1.57 24.59 -32.95
CA LEU A 28 2.21 24.04 -34.15
C LEU A 28 1.19 23.99 -35.29
N THR A 29 1.31 24.85 -36.30
CA THR A 29 0.30 25.01 -37.38
C THR A 29 0.63 24.24 -38.67
N GLY A 30 1.77 23.54 -38.73
CA GLY A 30 2.17 22.75 -39.89
C GLY A 30 1.33 21.49 -40.12
N ASP A 31 1.67 20.73 -41.17
CA ASP A 31 1.05 19.44 -41.48
C ASP A 31 1.15 18.47 -40.29
N GLU A 32 0.13 17.63 -40.10
CA GLU A 32 0.01 16.72 -38.95
C GLU A 32 1.26 15.85 -38.76
N ALA A 33 1.87 15.38 -39.86
CA ALA A 33 3.04 14.51 -39.84
C ALA A 33 4.30 15.17 -39.24
N VAL A 34 4.38 16.51 -39.23
CA VAL A 34 5.52 17.28 -38.70
C VAL A 34 5.13 18.17 -37.51
N ARG A 35 3.89 18.06 -37.03
CA ARG A 35 3.34 18.85 -35.93
C ARG A 35 3.75 18.30 -34.57
N ARG A 36 5.06 18.18 -34.33
CA ARG A 36 5.63 17.70 -33.07
C ARG A 36 6.98 18.34 -32.77
N VAL A 37 7.36 18.32 -31.50
CA VAL A 37 8.71 18.69 -31.06
C VAL A 37 9.45 17.40 -30.74
N ASP A 38 10.48 17.11 -31.54
CA ASP A 38 11.35 15.94 -31.35
C ASP A 38 12.62 16.32 -30.58
N GLY A 39 13.29 15.32 -29.98
CA GLY A 39 14.59 15.51 -29.32
C GLY A 39 14.55 16.20 -27.95
N LEU A 40 13.38 16.26 -27.32
CA LEU A 40 13.27 16.72 -25.93
C LEU A 40 13.99 15.76 -24.98
N ALA A 41 14.78 16.31 -24.07
CA ALA A 41 15.41 15.55 -22.99
C ALA A 41 14.38 15.17 -21.90
N ALA A 42 14.79 14.30 -20.97
CA ALA A 42 13.99 14.03 -19.77
C ALA A 42 13.84 15.32 -18.94
N PRO A 43 12.66 15.56 -18.33
CA PRO A 43 12.46 16.74 -17.50
C PRO A 43 13.33 16.68 -16.25
N ILE A 44 14.06 17.75 -15.96
CA ILE A 44 14.89 17.89 -14.76
C ILE A 44 14.38 18.99 -13.81
N SER A 45 13.30 19.67 -14.20
CA SER A 45 12.66 20.76 -13.45
C SER A 45 11.15 20.71 -13.64
N GLY A 46 10.41 21.29 -12.69
CA GLY A 46 8.94 21.27 -12.70
C GLY A 46 8.29 22.10 -13.84
N ASP A 47 9.06 22.89 -14.57
CA ASP A 47 8.65 23.67 -15.73
C ASP A 47 9.17 23.09 -17.06
N ALA A 48 9.91 21.98 -17.02
CA ALA A 48 10.40 21.31 -18.22
C ALA A 48 9.24 20.70 -19.03
N ALA A 49 9.38 20.73 -20.36
CA ALA A 49 8.46 20.03 -21.25
C ALA A 49 8.54 18.50 -21.02
N LEU A 50 7.38 17.84 -21.03
CA LEU A 50 7.28 16.40 -20.88
C LEU A 50 7.18 15.72 -22.26
N THR A 51 7.98 14.68 -22.49
CA THR A 51 7.86 13.84 -23.70
C THR A 51 6.58 13.02 -23.64
N VAL A 52 6.05 12.64 -24.81
CA VAL A 52 4.88 11.74 -24.89
C VAL A 52 5.17 10.41 -24.18
N GLU A 53 6.37 9.85 -24.39
CA GLU A 53 6.81 8.65 -23.68
C GLU A 53 6.82 8.86 -22.16
N GLY A 54 7.45 9.92 -21.67
CA GLY A 54 7.51 10.25 -20.25
C GLY A 54 6.13 10.45 -19.61
N ALA A 55 5.19 11.04 -20.36
CA ALA A 55 3.80 11.16 -19.94
C ALA A 55 3.08 9.80 -19.86
N LEU A 56 3.32 8.91 -20.82
CA LEU A 56 2.72 7.58 -20.87
C LEU A 56 3.22 6.66 -19.75
N ILE A 57 4.52 6.68 -19.46
CA ILE A 57 5.12 5.87 -18.38
C ILE A 57 5.03 6.55 -17.00
N GLY A 58 4.75 7.86 -16.96
CA GLY A 58 4.55 8.64 -15.74
C GLY A 58 5.84 8.90 -14.95
N THR A 59 6.99 9.00 -15.61
CA THR A 59 8.29 9.20 -14.94
C THR A 59 8.34 10.46 -14.10
N SER A 60 7.65 11.53 -14.50
CA SER A 60 7.57 12.79 -13.76
C SER A 60 6.90 12.67 -12.39
N ASN A 61 6.10 11.61 -12.19
CA ASN A 61 5.36 11.39 -10.96
C ASN A 61 6.07 10.37 -10.05
N TRP A 62 7.23 9.86 -10.44
CA TRP A 62 7.94 8.85 -9.66
C TRP A 62 8.76 9.48 -8.54
N ALA A 63 8.83 8.82 -7.39
CA ALA A 63 9.67 9.19 -6.27
C ALA A 63 10.35 7.95 -5.67
N GLU A 64 11.61 8.10 -5.28
CA GLU A 64 12.26 7.15 -4.38
C GLU A 64 11.72 7.35 -2.97
N ALA A 65 11.41 6.26 -2.29
CA ALA A 65 10.82 6.31 -0.95
C ALA A 65 11.75 5.69 0.08
N SER A 66 11.80 6.32 1.26
CA SER A 66 12.43 5.75 2.45
C SER A 66 11.53 5.98 3.67
N LEU A 67 11.66 5.11 4.69
CA LEU A 67 10.93 5.24 5.95
C LEU A 67 11.89 5.64 7.06
N ASN A 68 11.56 6.72 7.77
CA ASN A 68 12.27 7.18 8.96
C ASN A 68 11.27 7.34 10.12
N GLY A 69 11.07 6.26 10.88
CA GLY A 69 10.01 6.21 11.87
C GLY A 69 8.63 6.33 11.21
N ASN A 70 7.89 7.40 11.51
CA ASN A 70 6.57 7.66 10.95
C ASN A 70 6.59 8.59 9.73
N ASP A 71 7.77 9.07 9.33
CA ASP A 71 7.95 9.88 8.13
C ASP A 71 8.27 8.98 6.93
N LEU A 72 7.38 8.98 5.95
CA LEU A 72 7.61 8.48 4.61
C LEU A 72 8.27 9.60 3.80
N VAL A 73 9.59 9.49 3.64
CA VAL A 73 10.38 10.47 2.89
C VAL A 73 10.33 10.10 1.42
N LEU A 74 9.89 11.03 0.57
CA LEU A 74 9.82 10.88 -0.87
C LEU A 74 10.81 11.83 -1.55
N ASP A 75 11.64 11.29 -2.44
CA ASP A 75 12.56 12.02 -3.32
C ASP A 75 12.07 11.92 -4.77
N PRO A 76 11.30 12.90 -5.27
CA PRO A 76 10.74 12.88 -6.61
C PRO A 76 11.82 13.00 -7.69
N ALA A 77 11.68 12.23 -8.78
CA ALA A 77 12.60 12.28 -9.91
C ALA A 77 12.73 13.68 -10.54
N VAL A 78 11.67 14.49 -10.42
CA VAL A 78 11.69 15.93 -10.75
C VAL A 78 11.57 16.72 -9.45
N PRO A 79 12.61 17.47 -9.03
CA PRO A 79 12.60 18.20 -7.78
C PRO A 79 11.41 19.16 -7.64
N LEU A 80 10.77 19.15 -6.47
CA LEU A 80 9.64 19.99 -6.14
C LEU A 80 10.07 21.19 -5.29
N THR A 81 9.56 22.38 -5.62
CA THR A 81 9.84 23.61 -4.87
C THR A 81 8.67 24.07 -3.99
N ALA A 82 7.47 23.51 -4.22
CA ALA A 82 6.28 23.75 -3.42
C ALA A 82 5.25 22.65 -3.69
N TYR A 83 4.40 22.37 -2.71
CA TYR A 83 3.23 21.54 -2.93
C TYR A 83 2.14 22.30 -3.68
N ARG A 84 1.43 21.57 -4.54
CA ARG A 84 0.26 22.07 -5.27
C ARG A 84 -0.85 21.05 -5.15
N ALA A 85 -2.08 21.52 -4.97
CA ALA A 85 -3.24 20.65 -4.98
C ALA A 85 -3.30 19.89 -6.32
N GLY A 86 -3.46 18.58 -6.27
CA GLY A 86 -3.43 17.70 -7.43
C GLY A 86 -2.06 17.09 -7.74
N LEU A 87 -1.01 17.41 -6.97
CA LEU A 87 0.29 16.76 -7.11
C LEU A 87 0.16 15.26 -6.81
N LEU A 88 0.51 14.42 -7.78
CA LEU A 88 0.49 12.97 -7.68
C LEU A 88 1.93 12.45 -7.65
N LEU A 89 2.27 11.67 -6.63
CA LEU A 89 3.52 10.93 -6.55
C LEU A 89 3.27 9.43 -6.50
N ARG A 90 4.17 8.67 -7.08
CA ARG A 90 4.18 7.21 -7.16
C ARG A 90 5.51 6.69 -6.65
N PHE A 91 5.48 5.62 -5.87
CA PHE A 91 6.70 5.03 -5.31
C PHE A 91 6.51 3.55 -5.03
N ILE A 92 7.60 2.83 -4.84
CA ILE A 92 7.58 1.49 -4.22
C ILE A 92 7.78 1.67 -2.73
N ALA A 93 6.85 1.16 -1.92
CA ALA A 93 6.94 1.23 -0.48
C ALA A 93 8.21 0.51 0.03
N PRO A 94 9.06 1.19 0.81
CA PRO A 94 10.36 0.65 1.25
C PRO A 94 10.26 -0.28 2.46
N GLY A 95 9.03 -0.54 2.92
CA GLY A 95 8.74 -1.32 4.11
C GLY A 95 7.24 -1.30 4.43
N ASN A 96 6.83 -2.11 5.40
CA ASN A 96 5.47 -2.05 5.92
C ASN A 96 5.26 -0.78 6.74
N ALA A 97 4.20 -0.03 6.46
CA ALA A 97 3.86 1.20 7.19
C ALA A 97 2.35 1.27 7.46
N PHE A 98 1.97 1.76 8.63
CA PHE A 98 0.58 1.90 9.08
C PHE A 98 0.51 2.91 10.24
N ASP A 99 -0.69 3.19 10.73
CA ASP A 99 -1.00 4.21 11.75
C ASP A 99 -0.69 5.64 11.27
N SER A 100 -0.41 6.55 12.21
CA SER A 100 -0.19 7.97 11.93
C SER A 100 1.13 8.20 11.19
N LEU A 101 1.06 8.22 9.87
CA LEU A 101 2.17 8.49 8.96
C LEU A 101 2.13 9.93 8.44
N PHE A 102 3.30 10.45 8.13
CA PHE A 102 3.47 11.72 7.43
C PHE A 102 4.30 11.50 6.17
N VAL A 103 4.07 12.31 5.15
CA VAL A 103 4.90 12.35 3.94
C VAL A 103 5.73 13.62 3.96
N ASN A 104 7.04 13.42 3.79
CA ASN A 104 8.04 14.46 3.73
C ASN A 104 8.71 14.41 2.35
N VAL A 105 8.53 15.44 1.53
CA VAL A 105 9.33 15.62 0.32
C VAL A 105 10.53 16.47 0.67
N GLU A 106 11.73 16.02 0.31
CA GLU A 106 12.98 16.68 0.72
C GLU A 106 12.95 18.20 0.44
N GLY A 107 13.25 19.00 1.47
CA GLY A 107 13.25 20.47 1.40
C GLY A 107 11.87 21.13 1.55
N LEU A 108 10.79 20.36 1.69
CA LEU A 108 9.44 20.88 1.91
C LEU A 108 8.90 20.50 3.31
N SER A 109 7.74 21.06 3.68
CA SER A 109 7.08 20.73 4.95
C SER A 109 6.51 19.31 4.95
N SER A 110 6.42 18.69 6.12
CA SER A 110 5.79 17.38 6.29
C SER A 110 4.28 17.51 6.48
N PHE A 111 3.49 16.65 5.83
CA PHE A 111 2.03 16.64 5.90
C PHE A 111 1.50 15.22 6.15
N PRO A 112 0.34 15.07 6.85
CA PRO A 112 -0.18 13.76 7.20
C PRO A 112 -0.56 12.96 5.95
N LEU A 113 -0.26 11.66 5.99
CA LEU A 113 -0.72 10.69 5.01
C LEU A 113 -2.01 10.04 5.52
N LEU A 114 -3.07 10.20 4.75
CA LEU A 114 -4.41 9.71 5.07
C LEU A 114 -4.95 8.88 3.91
N ARG A 115 -5.92 8.04 4.21
CA ARG A 115 -6.77 7.38 3.22
C ARG A 115 -7.80 8.37 2.66
N PRO A 116 -8.53 8.01 1.58
CA PRO A 116 -9.60 8.85 1.03
C PRO A 116 -10.72 9.18 2.02
N ASP A 117 -10.96 8.34 3.03
CA ASP A 117 -11.93 8.56 4.11
C ASP A 117 -11.41 9.48 5.24
N GLY A 118 -10.17 9.96 5.13
CA GLY A 118 -9.54 10.86 6.10
C GLY A 118 -8.95 10.16 7.32
N ILE A 119 -8.92 8.84 7.35
CA ILE A 119 -8.32 8.04 8.43
C ILE A 119 -6.87 7.67 8.06
N ALA A 120 -6.02 7.49 9.06
CA ALA A 120 -4.67 6.96 8.89
C ALA A 120 -4.65 5.60 8.14
N PRO A 121 -3.59 5.29 7.37
CA PRO A 121 -3.41 3.98 6.75
C PRO A 121 -3.42 2.85 7.79
N VAL A 122 -4.11 1.76 7.48
CA VAL A 122 -4.14 0.57 8.34
C VAL A 122 -3.16 -0.49 7.87
N ARG A 123 -2.85 -1.46 8.73
CA ARG A 123 -1.94 -2.56 8.42
C ARG A 123 -2.34 -3.27 7.13
N GLY A 124 -1.36 -3.43 6.24
CA GLY A 124 -1.53 -4.11 4.96
C GLY A 124 -1.86 -3.20 3.78
N GLN A 125 -2.13 -1.91 4.00
CA GLN A 125 -2.34 -0.95 2.89
C GLN A 125 -1.03 -0.44 2.29
N ILE A 126 0.00 -0.24 3.10
CA ILE A 126 1.37 0.06 2.65
C ILE A 126 2.24 -1.13 3.06
N ARG A 127 2.57 -1.97 2.08
CA ARG A 127 3.37 -3.18 2.26
C ARG A 127 4.72 -3.01 1.62
N ASP A 128 5.75 -3.61 2.19
CA ASP A 128 7.07 -3.67 1.57
C ASP A 128 6.97 -4.16 0.11
N GLY A 129 7.59 -3.41 -0.82
CA GLY A 129 7.57 -3.69 -2.25
C GLY A 129 6.27 -3.36 -2.99
N ALA A 130 5.23 -2.89 -2.31
CA ALA A 130 3.98 -2.49 -2.97
C ALA A 130 4.17 -1.19 -3.75
N LEU A 131 3.60 -1.11 -4.95
CA LEU A 131 3.39 0.17 -5.61
C LEU A 131 2.42 0.99 -4.76
N CYS A 132 2.74 2.26 -4.51
CA CYS A 132 1.92 3.23 -3.80
C CYS A 132 1.73 4.49 -4.64
N GLU A 133 0.55 5.09 -4.56
CA GLU A 133 0.21 6.36 -5.19
C GLU A 133 -0.34 7.31 -4.13
N VAL A 134 0.19 8.53 -4.06
CA VAL A 134 -0.26 9.56 -3.12
C VAL A 134 -0.60 10.86 -3.84
N LEU A 135 -1.72 11.45 -3.47
CA LEU A 135 -2.23 12.71 -4.03
C LEU A 135 -2.21 13.80 -2.95
N PHE A 136 -1.56 14.93 -3.22
CA PHE A 136 -1.60 16.08 -2.33
C PHE A 136 -2.85 16.92 -2.57
N ALA A 137 -3.66 17.10 -1.54
CA ALA A 137 -4.84 17.99 -1.57
C ALA A 137 -5.23 18.44 -0.16
N ASN A 138 -5.59 19.71 0.00
CA ASN A 138 -6.05 20.28 1.28
C ASN A 138 -5.04 20.05 2.43
N ASP A 139 -3.76 20.35 2.19
CA ASP A 139 -2.67 20.24 3.18
C ASP A 139 -2.54 18.84 3.81
N ARG A 140 -2.77 17.81 3.00
CA ARG A 140 -2.57 16.40 3.35
C ARG A 140 -2.25 15.58 2.11
N TRP A 141 -1.63 14.43 2.35
CA TRP A 141 -1.44 13.40 1.34
C TRP A 141 -2.55 12.36 1.45
N ILE A 142 -3.09 11.95 0.31
CA ILE A 142 -4.15 10.96 0.19
C ILE A 142 -3.58 9.72 -0.50
N LEU A 143 -3.54 8.57 0.19
CA LEU A 143 -3.15 7.28 -0.37
C LEU A 143 -4.25 6.80 -1.34
N MET A 144 -3.95 6.84 -2.64
CA MET A 144 -4.91 6.60 -3.72
C MET A 144 -5.12 5.12 -4.01
N ASN A 145 -4.08 4.31 -3.81
CA ASN A 145 -4.09 2.89 -4.16
C ASN A 145 -4.05 1.99 -2.92
N ALA A 146 -4.66 2.45 -1.83
CA ALA A 146 -5.00 1.59 -0.71
C ALA A 146 -5.88 0.47 -1.25
N SER A 147 -5.28 -0.68 -1.59
CA SER A 147 -6.02 -1.85 -1.98
C SER A 147 -7.01 -2.13 -0.86
N GLU A 148 -8.31 -2.03 -1.15
CA GLU A 148 -9.38 -2.35 -0.20
C GLU A 148 -9.36 -3.83 0.23
N SER A 149 -8.42 -4.61 -0.31
CA SER A 149 -7.90 -5.83 0.30
C SER A 149 -7.14 -5.49 1.58
N GLY A 150 -7.89 -4.96 2.53
CA GLY A 150 -7.63 -4.98 3.95
C GLY A 150 -8.48 -6.06 4.58
N CYS A 151 -8.03 -6.52 5.73
CA CYS A 151 -8.87 -7.35 6.58
C CYS A 151 -9.92 -6.47 7.28
N PRO A 152 -11.16 -6.96 7.48
CA PRO A 152 -12.17 -6.22 8.24
C PRO A 152 -11.64 -5.75 9.60
N ILE A 153 -12.20 -4.65 10.14
CA ILE A 153 -11.80 -4.15 11.47
C ILE A 153 -11.97 -5.27 12.51
N GLY A 154 -10.98 -5.43 13.39
CA GLY A 154 -10.97 -6.50 14.39
C GLY A 154 -10.39 -7.83 13.89
N THR A 155 -9.89 -7.85 12.66
CA THR A 155 -9.21 -9.03 12.08
C THR A 155 -7.78 -8.67 11.66
N THR A 156 -6.88 -9.65 11.67
CA THR A 156 -5.51 -9.52 11.16
C THR A 156 -5.34 -10.37 9.92
N ARG A 157 -4.49 -9.90 9.00
CA ARG A 157 -4.15 -10.61 7.77
C ARG A 157 -3.11 -11.69 8.06
N VAL A 158 -3.53 -12.95 8.04
CA VAL A 158 -2.61 -14.10 8.24
C VAL A 158 -2.13 -14.71 6.91
N HIS A 159 -2.81 -14.40 5.81
CA HIS A 159 -2.42 -14.78 4.45
C HIS A 159 -2.94 -13.76 3.42
N GLU A 160 -2.48 -13.84 2.16
CA GLU A 160 -2.95 -12.96 1.08
C GLU A 160 -4.47 -13.04 0.82
N ARG A 161 -5.07 -14.16 1.20
CA ARG A 161 -6.50 -14.46 1.03
C ARG A 161 -7.21 -14.78 2.34
N LEU A 162 -6.61 -14.48 3.50
CA LEU A 162 -7.18 -14.85 4.78
C LEU A 162 -6.97 -13.80 5.85
N CYS A 163 -8.09 -13.44 6.46
CA CYS A 163 -8.17 -12.58 7.63
C CYS A 163 -8.78 -13.35 8.79
N VAL A 164 -8.21 -13.24 9.97
CA VAL A 164 -8.66 -13.95 11.18
C VAL A 164 -8.98 -12.93 12.27
N GLU A 165 -10.10 -13.09 12.98
CA GLU A 165 -10.39 -12.26 14.15
C GLU A 165 -9.23 -12.29 15.17
N THR A 166 -8.79 -11.10 15.60
CA THR A 166 -7.67 -10.99 16.53
C THR A 166 -8.02 -11.44 17.94
N VAL A 167 -9.30 -11.39 18.29
CA VAL A 167 -9.84 -11.80 19.59
C VAL A 167 -10.88 -12.90 19.38
N GLY A 168 -10.69 -14.04 20.04
CA GLY A 168 -11.69 -15.11 20.04
C GLY A 168 -12.98 -14.69 20.75
N MET A 169 -14.09 -15.26 20.35
CA MET A 169 -15.41 -14.96 20.91
C MET A 169 -15.66 -15.75 22.19
N ASP A 170 -16.67 -15.36 22.98
CA ASP A 170 -17.08 -16.13 24.15
C ASP A 170 -17.52 -17.54 23.77
N SER A 171 -17.40 -18.47 24.72
CA SER A 171 -17.72 -19.88 24.51
C SER A 171 -19.19 -20.06 24.12
N MET A 172 -19.45 -20.66 22.96
CA MET A 172 -20.77 -20.92 22.42
C MET A 172 -20.86 -22.30 21.77
N LEU A 173 -22.07 -22.69 21.38
CA LEU A 173 -22.30 -23.93 20.64
C LEU A 173 -21.82 -23.79 19.18
N PHE A 174 -21.50 -24.92 18.54
CA PHE A 174 -20.96 -24.95 17.18
C PHE A 174 -21.85 -24.23 16.14
N PHE A 175 -23.15 -24.54 16.08
CA PHE A 175 -24.04 -23.94 15.08
C PHE A 175 -24.22 -22.43 15.26
N PRO A 176 -24.47 -21.91 16.49
CA PRO A 176 -24.43 -20.46 16.74
C PRO A 176 -23.10 -19.79 16.38
N ALA A 177 -21.96 -20.47 16.58
CA ALA A 177 -20.66 -19.94 16.17
C ALA A 177 -20.56 -19.78 14.65
N ALA A 178 -20.99 -20.81 13.91
CA ALA A 178 -21.00 -20.78 12.45
C ALA A 178 -21.97 -19.74 11.89
N GLU A 179 -23.18 -19.64 12.46
CA GLU A 179 -24.20 -18.65 12.07
C GLU A 179 -23.69 -17.23 12.28
N ARG A 180 -23.04 -16.95 13.42
CA ARG A 180 -22.43 -15.64 13.65
C ARG A 180 -21.37 -15.30 12.62
N CYS A 181 -20.48 -16.24 12.30
CA CYS A 181 -19.48 -15.98 11.25
C CYS A 181 -20.16 -15.68 9.91
N ALA A 182 -21.20 -16.43 9.55
CA ALA A 182 -21.97 -16.19 8.34
C ALA A 182 -22.64 -14.80 8.32
N ASP A 183 -23.21 -14.35 9.44
CA ASP A 183 -23.84 -13.02 9.58
C ASP A 183 -22.84 -11.87 9.35
N MET A 184 -21.55 -12.10 9.61
CA MET A 184 -20.48 -11.15 9.35
C MET A 184 -19.90 -11.26 7.92
N GLY A 185 -20.43 -12.16 7.09
CA GLY A 185 -19.90 -12.47 5.76
C GLY A 185 -18.59 -13.26 5.82
N ALA A 186 -18.44 -14.11 6.83
CA ALA A 186 -17.27 -14.93 7.11
C ALA A 186 -17.66 -16.41 7.26
N ARG A 187 -16.69 -17.24 7.63
CA ARG A 187 -16.91 -18.62 8.07
C ARG A 187 -16.07 -18.92 9.30
N LEU A 188 -16.34 -20.04 9.97
CA LEU A 188 -15.36 -20.57 10.92
C LEU A 188 -14.05 -20.86 10.17
N CYS A 189 -12.92 -20.64 10.85
CA CYS A 189 -11.63 -21.03 10.31
C CYS A 189 -11.56 -22.55 10.18
N ASN A 190 -10.99 -23.07 9.09
CA ASN A 190 -10.68 -24.51 9.04
C ASN A 190 -9.44 -24.83 9.89
N TRP A 191 -9.11 -26.11 10.06
CA TRP A 191 -7.99 -26.52 10.92
C TRP A 191 -6.65 -25.98 10.41
N GLY A 192 -6.41 -26.06 9.10
CA GLY A 192 -5.17 -25.59 8.48
C GLY A 192 -4.96 -24.08 8.64
N GLU A 193 -6.03 -23.32 8.53
CA GLU A 193 -6.06 -21.87 8.73
C GLU A 193 -5.79 -21.49 10.17
N PHE A 194 -6.45 -22.17 11.12
CA PHE A 194 -6.18 -22.00 12.54
C PHE A 194 -4.71 -22.31 12.85
N HIS A 195 -4.20 -23.47 12.39
CA HIS A 195 -2.85 -23.92 12.67
C HIS A 195 -1.80 -22.95 12.09
N TRP A 196 -2.00 -22.48 10.85
CA TRP A 196 -1.14 -21.47 10.24
C TRP A 196 -1.17 -20.16 11.01
N ALA A 197 -2.36 -19.64 11.31
CA ALA A 197 -2.54 -18.41 12.09
C ALA A 197 -1.88 -18.52 13.47
N CYS A 198 -2.00 -19.66 14.13
CA CYS A 198 -1.41 -19.91 15.44
C CYS A 198 0.11 -19.92 15.41
N THR A 199 0.69 -20.65 14.45
CA THR A 199 2.15 -20.84 14.39
C THR A 199 2.89 -19.61 13.90
N GLN A 200 2.30 -18.83 12.99
CA GLN A 200 2.94 -17.66 12.39
C GLN A 200 2.55 -16.35 13.07
N PHE A 201 1.32 -16.23 13.57
CA PHE A 201 0.74 -14.98 14.06
C PHE A 201 0.20 -15.08 15.50
N GLY A 202 0.50 -16.15 16.24
CA GLY A 202 -0.06 -16.38 17.58
C GLY A 202 0.14 -15.23 18.58
N THR A 203 1.22 -14.44 18.46
CA THR A 203 1.45 -13.25 19.30
C THR A 203 0.51 -12.10 18.99
N GLU A 204 -0.10 -12.07 17.80
CA GLU A 204 -1.08 -11.06 17.37
C GLU A 204 -2.53 -11.49 17.69
N LEU A 205 -2.72 -12.75 18.10
CA LEU A 205 -4.02 -13.39 18.29
C LEU A 205 -4.29 -13.60 19.79
N ASN A 206 -5.03 -12.66 20.40
CA ASN A 206 -5.24 -12.62 21.83
C ASN A 206 -6.04 -13.84 22.34
N GLY A 207 -5.47 -14.57 23.29
CA GLY A 207 -6.09 -15.72 23.95
C GLY A 207 -6.30 -16.93 23.05
N MET A 208 -5.56 -17.05 21.94
CA MET A 208 -5.69 -18.15 20.98
C MET A 208 -5.46 -19.54 21.58
N LEU A 209 -4.65 -19.62 22.64
CA LEU A 209 -4.29 -20.88 23.29
C LEU A 209 -4.98 -21.09 24.65
N ASP A 210 -5.82 -20.15 25.08
CA ASP A 210 -6.40 -20.13 26.43
C ASP A 210 -7.58 -21.10 26.58
N SER A 211 -8.18 -21.52 25.46
CA SER A 211 -9.38 -22.34 25.44
C SER A 211 -9.48 -23.14 24.14
N TRP A 212 -10.39 -24.11 24.12
CA TRP A 212 -10.77 -24.78 22.89
C TRP A 212 -11.54 -23.84 21.96
N GLU A 213 -11.20 -23.84 20.67
CA GLU A 213 -11.92 -23.10 19.62
C GLU A 213 -12.62 -24.07 18.64
N TRP A 214 -13.79 -23.70 18.12
CA TRP A 214 -14.44 -24.39 17.00
C TRP A 214 -13.75 -24.06 15.68
N VAL A 215 -13.59 -25.08 14.83
CA VAL A 215 -13.16 -24.93 13.43
C VAL A 215 -14.19 -25.52 12.48
N ASP A 216 -14.19 -25.06 11.23
CA ASP A 216 -15.08 -25.50 10.15
C ASP A 216 -14.68 -26.88 9.59
N GLU A 217 -14.49 -27.86 10.47
CA GLU A 217 -14.17 -29.23 10.10
C GLU A 217 -15.00 -30.24 10.89
N GLY A 218 -15.46 -31.27 10.17
CA GLY A 218 -16.06 -32.46 10.77
C GLY A 218 -14.97 -33.35 11.33
N ALA A 219 -15.24 -33.97 12.48
CA ALA A 219 -14.35 -35.02 12.99
C ALA A 219 -14.52 -36.30 12.15
N ASN A 220 -13.61 -37.26 12.33
CA ASN A 220 -13.62 -38.57 11.65
C ASN A 220 -14.79 -39.50 12.06
N HIS A 221 -15.83 -38.98 12.70
CA HIS A 221 -17.03 -39.69 13.12
C HIS A 221 -18.30 -38.95 12.70
N ALA A 222 -19.38 -39.69 12.48
CA ALA A 222 -20.66 -39.09 12.14
C ALA A 222 -21.16 -38.20 13.29
N HIS A 223 -21.61 -36.99 12.95
CA HIS A 223 -22.19 -36.02 13.88
C HIS A 223 -21.22 -35.42 14.92
N SER A 224 -19.92 -35.45 14.66
CA SER A 224 -18.93 -34.74 15.48
C SER A 224 -18.20 -33.65 14.71
N THR A 225 -17.75 -32.65 15.45
CA THR A 225 -16.97 -31.51 14.97
C THR A 225 -15.62 -31.48 15.70
N VAL A 226 -14.71 -30.62 15.24
CA VAL A 226 -13.37 -30.51 15.81
C VAL A 226 -13.23 -29.26 16.68
N ASN A 227 -12.58 -29.43 17.83
CA ASN A 227 -12.02 -28.31 18.59
C ASN A 227 -10.50 -28.30 18.50
N VAL A 228 -9.92 -27.10 18.49
CA VAL A 228 -8.47 -26.89 18.40
C VAL A 228 -7.95 -25.92 19.47
N GLY A 229 -6.63 -25.86 19.62
CA GLY A 229 -5.91 -24.70 20.17
C GLY A 229 -5.59 -24.70 21.65
N PHE A 230 -6.16 -25.58 22.47
CA PHE A 230 -5.95 -25.51 23.92
C PHE A 230 -4.50 -25.82 24.33
N GLY A 231 -3.76 -24.80 24.79
CA GLY A 231 -2.38 -24.87 25.27
C GLY A 231 -1.29 -24.94 24.20
N ASN A 232 -1.60 -25.37 22.97
CA ASN A 232 -0.67 -25.35 21.83
C ASN A 232 -1.40 -25.41 20.48
N CYS A 233 -0.71 -25.01 19.40
CA CYS A 233 -1.28 -24.94 18.05
C CYS A 233 -1.67 -26.28 17.43
N ASN A 234 -1.15 -27.40 17.95
CA ASN A 234 -1.43 -28.76 17.48
C ASN A 234 -2.50 -29.48 18.32
N ALA A 235 -3.02 -28.83 19.37
CA ALA A 235 -4.03 -29.43 20.22
C ALA A 235 -5.33 -29.58 19.44
N GLU A 236 -5.83 -30.80 19.32
CA GLU A 236 -7.07 -31.13 18.63
C GLU A 236 -7.88 -32.14 19.45
N ARG A 237 -9.21 -32.04 19.40
CA ARG A 237 -10.10 -33.09 19.87
C ARG A 237 -11.38 -33.13 19.05
N SER A 238 -11.94 -34.32 18.90
CA SER A 238 -13.32 -34.50 18.46
C SER A 238 -14.27 -34.08 19.58
N SER A 239 -15.36 -33.40 19.22
CA SER A 239 -16.45 -33.05 20.11
C SER A 239 -17.80 -33.33 19.46
N THR A 240 -18.81 -33.63 20.26
CA THR A 240 -20.17 -33.91 19.78
C THR A 240 -21.07 -32.71 20.10
N PRO A 241 -21.45 -31.89 19.10
CA PRO A 241 -22.52 -30.91 19.26
C PRO A 241 -23.84 -31.60 19.64
N PRO A 242 -24.78 -30.91 20.32
CA PRO A 242 -24.82 -29.47 20.63
C PRO A 242 -24.54 -29.15 22.10
N ILE A 243 -23.88 -30.03 22.86
CA ILE A 243 -23.75 -29.86 24.33
C ILE A 243 -22.41 -29.25 24.76
N THR A 244 -21.43 -29.20 23.86
CA THR A 244 -20.11 -28.65 24.17
C THR A 244 -20.06 -27.18 23.82
N PHE A 245 -19.44 -26.40 24.70
CA PHE A 245 -19.13 -24.99 24.47
C PHE A 245 -17.65 -24.85 24.17
N ALA A 246 -17.34 -24.05 23.16
CA ALA A 246 -15.97 -23.67 22.82
C ALA A 246 -15.99 -22.24 22.26
N ARG A 247 -14.84 -21.56 22.32
CA ARG A 247 -14.68 -20.26 21.66
C ARG A 247 -14.66 -20.46 20.14
N SER A 248 -14.61 -19.38 19.40
CA SER A 248 -14.43 -19.43 17.95
C SER A 248 -13.88 -18.11 17.45
N ARG A 249 -13.28 -18.16 16.25
CA ARG A 249 -12.89 -17.02 15.46
C ARG A 249 -13.41 -17.20 14.05
N CYS A 250 -13.79 -16.09 13.45
CA CYS A 250 -14.20 -16.06 12.07
C CYS A 250 -13.02 -15.76 11.15
N CYS A 251 -13.01 -16.47 10.03
CA CYS A 251 -12.08 -16.33 8.93
C CYS A 251 -12.80 -15.65 7.76
N PHE A 252 -12.20 -14.58 7.24
CA PHE A 252 -12.75 -13.77 6.16
C PHE A 252 -11.86 -13.82 4.94
N ASP A 253 -12.48 -13.81 3.77
CA ASP A 253 -11.81 -13.48 2.52
C ASP A 253 -11.57 -11.95 2.48
N PRO A 254 -10.33 -11.49 2.24
CA PRO A 254 -10.04 -10.07 2.09
C PRO A 254 -10.79 -9.51 0.88
N ARG A 255 -11.36 -8.31 1.05
CA ARG A 255 -12.25 -7.66 0.06
C ARG A 255 -11.51 -7.03 -1.10
#